data_AF-A0AAV4CGZ9-F1
#
_entry.id   AF-A0AAV4CGZ9-F1
#
_cell.length_a   1.000
_cell.length_b   1.000
_cell.length_c   1.000
_cell.angle_alpha   90.00
_cell.angle_beta   90.00
_cell.angle_gamma   90.00
#
_symmetry.space_group_name_H-M   'P 1'
#
loop_
_entity.id
_entity.type
_entity.pdbx_description
1 polymer ?
#
loop_
_entity_poly.entity_id
_entity_poly.type
_entity_poly.pdbx_seq_one_letter_code
_entity_poly.pdbx_strand_id
1 'polypeptide(L)'
;MSGGAASPSSAFHHLQLVKNDAEMEAMNEDGEFPNFKTETLESPEEESSTSTIQPDVSKVDASRDSGNDSKCTSSSLLDEEDTAFGRFIHTLYRSVEEGTLETLQEVIYTNSFDVNVCFCNAQTYVKRKHFGWTALHLAAAHANVDVAKYLVAQGADVLATTPGGETALHIAAKHGAADVVSFLLDCNIFLRDVQNSKGVTPLLKAVFNIQHAFKGNYRRCVDLLLGAGSNPNLSSPSKVTALHIAVAKRDTVLVTNLLAHGANVNALCCQGSSSLLRAVISPVVNTQIVSELLEAGANPSLQVNGRSLLHIAVSRCDETIVEAFLRKGADPNCKDSLGLTPLSIAVEENNIKIVPILVEGGGDINYMHLPQSISLLSKAVKNNSLRMVQLLLHLGASPSSETIMWSTPLHLAVDEQRIAIIKELLRANCPLNTTSNAKWSLKPMTPIQLAMEHCNMPIVKLLAQAGCTIQPSWLRPDRLPPALSKNPGAVQQLHELVTCIPPLLHLCRLKIRESSGDRFGQLLAYLKAESIIPTKIMSYLALSDILDG
;
A
#
# COMPACT_ATOMS: atom_id res chain seq x y z
N MET A 1 2.01 -29.47 -20.06
CA MET A 1 2.00 -28.28 -20.94
C MET A 1 2.07 -27.03 -20.07
N SER A 2 2.83 -26.04 -20.55
CA SER A 2 3.17 -24.72 -19.98
C SER A 2 3.79 -24.69 -18.58
N GLY A 3 5.11 -24.91 -18.54
CA GLY A 3 5.95 -24.26 -17.53
C GLY A 3 5.95 -22.75 -17.82
N GLY A 4 5.13 -22.01 -17.08
CA GLY A 4 5.19 -20.57 -17.03
C GLY A 4 6.37 -20.18 -16.14
N ALA A 5 7.41 -19.62 -16.76
CA ALA A 5 8.39 -18.84 -16.04
C ALA A 5 7.66 -17.83 -15.14
N ALA A 6 8.09 -17.72 -13.88
CA ALA A 6 7.65 -16.68 -12.98
C ALA A 6 7.88 -15.32 -13.67
N SER A 7 6.82 -14.77 -14.26
CA SER A 7 6.83 -13.41 -14.78
C SER A 7 6.77 -12.47 -13.58
N PRO A 8 7.54 -11.36 -13.56
CA PRO A 8 7.40 -10.30 -12.55
C PRO A 8 6.04 -9.57 -12.64
N SER A 9 5.09 -10.08 -13.44
CA SER A 9 3.92 -9.36 -13.89
C SER A 9 2.75 -9.42 -12.93
N SER A 10 2.63 -10.42 -12.04
CA SER A 10 1.50 -10.48 -11.09
C SER A 10 1.61 -9.40 -9.99
N ALA A 11 2.83 -9.13 -9.49
CA ALA A 11 3.07 -8.05 -8.52
C ALA A 11 2.76 -6.65 -9.10
N PHE A 12 3.10 -6.45 -10.39
CA PHE A 12 2.80 -5.19 -11.09
C PHE A 12 1.33 -5.06 -11.52
N HIS A 13 0.65 -6.16 -11.89
CA HIS A 13 -0.79 -6.14 -12.22
C HIS A 13 -1.68 -5.90 -10.99
N HIS A 14 -1.31 -6.45 -9.82
CA HIS A 14 -2.06 -6.23 -8.59
C HIS A 14 -1.84 -4.84 -7.98
N LEU A 15 -0.68 -4.22 -8.19
CA LEU A 15 -0.47 -2.80 -7.92
C LEU A 15 -1.11 -1.89 -8.98
N GLN A 16 -1.32 -2.34 -10.23
CA GLN A 16 -1.93 -1.55 -11.29
C GLN A 16 -3.41 -1.20 -11.03
N LEU A 17 -4.18 -2.09 -10.40
CA LEU A 17 -5.54 -1.77 -9.98
C LEU A 17 -5.56 -0.64 -8.93
N VAL A 18 -4.54 -0.56 -8.09
CA VAL A 18 -4.36 0.51 -7.09
C VAL A 18 -3.72 1.77 -7.70
N LYS A 19 -2.92 1.64 -8.76
CA LYS A 19 -2.37 2.79 -9.52
C LYS A 19 -3.49 3.62 -10.13
N ASN A 20 -4.53 2.99 -10.66
CA ASN A 20 -5.68 3.71 -11.23
C ASN A 20 -6.40 4.55 -10.16
N ASP A 21 -6.45 4.11 -8.90
CA ASP A 21 -7.09 4.85 -7.81
C ASP A 21 -6.22 5.99 -7.24
N ALA A 22 -4.90 5.83 -7.25
CA ALA A 22 -3.94 6.85 -6.78
C ALA A 22 -3.63 7.93 -7.85
N GLU A 23 -3.71 7.58 -9.14
CA GLU A 23 -3.52 8.52 -10.26
C GLU A 23 -4.75 9.41 -10.51
N MET A 24 -5.94 9.01 -10.03
CA MET A 24 -7.20 9.79 -10.13
C MET A 24 -7.24 11.04 -9.22
N GLU A 25 -6.16 11.35 -8.50
CA GLU A 25 -6.02 12.59 -7.71
C GLU A 25 -5.00 13.59 -8.27
N ALA A 26 -4.59 13.43 -9.54
CA ALA A 26 -3.95 14.52 -10.27
C ALA A 26 -4.97 15.65 -10.47
N MET A 27 -5.01 16.61 -9.53
CA MET A 27 -5.76 17.84 -9.71
C MET A 27 -5.27 18.58 -10.95
N ASN A 28 -6.20 19.09 -11.75
CA ASN A 28 -5.93 19.97 -12.88
C ASN A 28 -5.08 21.17 -12.43
N GLU A 29 -4.34 21.78 -13.36
CA GLU A 29 -3.39 22.89 -13.12
C GLU A 29 -3.97 24.11 -12.34
N ASP A 30 -5.30 24.19 -12.18
CA ASP A 30 -6.00 25.22 -11.41
C ASP A 30 -6.26 24.88 -9.92
N GLY A 31 -5.82 23.72 -9.43
CA GLY A 31 -6.00 23.32 -8.03
C GLY A 31 -7.45 22.99 -7.64
N GLU A 32 -8.21 22.44 -8.60
CA GLU A 32 -9.60 22.03 -8.41
C GLU A 32 -9.72 20.52 -8.14
N PHE A 33 -10.55 20.15 -7.15
CA PHE A 33 -10.95 18.77 -6.94
C PHE A 33 -11.91 18.34 -8.06
N PRO A 34 -11.73 17.17 -8.69
CA PRO A 34 -12.68 16.67 -9.66
C PRO A 34 -14.05 16.45 -9.00
N ASN A 35 -15.10 16.95 -9.66
CA ASN A 35 -16.49 16.73 -9.27
C ASN A 35 -16.85 15.27 -9.58
N PHE A 36 -16.86 14.40 -8.57
CA PHE A 36 -17.30 13.03 -8.74
C PHE A 36 -18.83 12.98 -8.78
N LYS A 37 -19.40 12.92 -9.98
CA LYS A 37 -20.76 12.39 -10.16
C LYS A 37 -20.69 10.88 -9.89
N THR A 38 -21.51 10.42 -8.96
CA THR A 38 -21.70 8.99 -8.68
C THR A 38 -22.39 8.34 -9.89
N GLU A 39 -21.63 7.62 -10.71
CA GLU A 39 -22.20 6.66 -11.65
C GLU A 39 -22.68 5.45 -10.86
N THR A 40 -23.99 5.36 -10.69
CA THR A 40 -24.68 4.18 -10.19
C THR A 40 -24.45 3.02 -11.17
N LEU A 41 -23.93 1.91 -10.65
CA LEU A 41 -23.85 0.62 -11.33
C LEU A 41 -25.24 0.20 -11.84
N GLU A 42 -25.43 0.23 -13.15
CA GLU A 42 -26.58 -0.39 -13.83
C GLU A 42 -26.41 -1.92 -13.80
N SER A 43 -27.40 -2.60 -13.23
CA SER A 43 -27.65 -4.03 -13.40
C SER A 43 -28.59 -4.28 -14.59
N PRO A 44 -28.48 -5.43 -15.28
CA PRO A 44 -28.94 -5.60 -16.65
C PRO A 44 -30.44 -5.83 -16.81
N GLU A 45 -30.93 -5.26 -17.91
CA GLU A 45 -32.09 -5.60 -18.75
C GLU A 45 -33.04 -6.73 -18.29
N GLU A 46 -34.30 -6.38 -18.07
CA GLU A 46 -35.44 -7.24 -18.39
C GLU A 46 -36.46 -6.47 -19.24
N GLU A 47 -37.02 -7.21 -20.19
CA GLU A 47 -37.85 -6.81 -21.32
C GLU A 47 -39.17 -6.12 -20.91
N SER A 48 -39.66 -5.19 -21.75
CA SER A 48 -40.94 -5.33 -22.47
C SER A 48 -41.56 -3.98 -22.90
N SER A 49 -41.79 -3.89 -24.20
CA SER A 49 -42.97 -3.33 -24.89
C SER A 49 -43.70 -2.06 -24.41
N THR A 50 -43.90 -1.19 -25.42
CA THR A 50 -45.13 -0.45 -25.77
C THR A 50 -45.48 0.88 -25.07
N SER A 51 -45.31 1.94 -25.88
CA SER A 51 -46.37 2.85 -26.34
C SER A 51 -46.95 3.92 -25.39
N THR A 52 -46.75 5.17 -25.84
CA THR A 52 -47.71 6.30 -25.86
C THR A 52 -48.29 6.88 -24.56
N ILE A 53 -48.36 8.22 -24.55
CA ILE A 53 -49.32 9.14 -23.87
C ILE A 53 -48.61 10.16 -22.95
N GLN A 54 -48.46 11.38 -23.48
CA GLN A 54 -48.75 12.62 -22.74
C GLN A 54 -50.28 12.74 -22.61
N PRO A 55 -50.86 13.31 -21.52
CA PRO A 55 -50.88 14.77 -21.40
C PRO A 55 -51.00 15.39 -19.98
N ASP A 56 -50.73 16.71 -19.97
CA ASP A 56 -51.42 17.82 -19.29
C ASP A 56 -51.66 17.93 -17.76
N VAL A 57 -51.17 19.08 -17.27
CA VAL A 57 -51.87 20.14 -16.49
C VAL A 57 -52.47 19.80 -15.12
N SER A 58 -51.96 20.43 -14.06
CA SER A 58 -52.71 21.47 -13.31
C SER A 58 -51.97 22.00 -12.07
N LYS A 59 -52.14 23.31 -11.88
CA LYS A 59 -51.79 24.14 -10.74
C LYS A 59 -52.51 23.70 -9.46
N VAL A 60 -51.87 23.86 -8.31
CA VAL A 60 -52.54 24.37 -7.09
C VAL A 60 -51.58 25.30 -6.34
N ASP A 61 -51.99 26.56 -6.21
CA ASP A 61 -51.44 27.60 -5.35
C ASP A 61 -51.77 27.34 -3.87
N ALA A 62 -50.89 27.75 -2.94
CA ALA A 62 -51.26 28.46 -1.69
C ALA A 62 -50.03 28.79 -0.80
N SER A 63 -49.49 30.00 -1.01
CA SER A 63 -49.25 31.10 -0.04
C SER A 63 -48.83 30.86 1.43
N ARG A 64 -47.96 31.80 1.90
CA ARG A 64 -47.73 32.36 3.27
C ARG A 64 -46.74 31.60 4.19
N ASP A 65 -45.82 32.23 4.93
CA ASP A 65 -45.38 33.63 5.12
C ASP A 65 -44.13 33.63 6.03
N SER A 66 -43.39 34.75 6.06
CA SER A 66 -42.34 35.16 7.02
C SER A 66 -41.01 34.40 7.03
N GLY A 67 -39.82 35.01 7.03
CA GLY A 67 -39.43 36.41 7.15
C GLY A 67 -38.07 36.49 7.84
N ASN A 68 -37.03 36.92 7.12
CA ASN A 68 -35.96 37.76 7.69
C ASN A 68 -35.07 38.32 6.57
N ASP A 69 -35.40 39.55 6.18
CA ASP A 69 -34.58 40.43 5.37
C ASP A 69 -33.49 41.07 6.24
N SER A 70 -32.23 40.93 5.83
CA SER A 70 -31.21 41.95 6.08
C SER A 70 -30.50 42.28 4.76
N LYS A 71 -31.22 43.07 3.95
CA LYS A 71 -30.77 44.05 2.95
C LYS A 71 -29.43 43.76 2.25
N CYS A 72 -29.50 42.97 1.20
CA CYS A 72 -28.71 43.22 0.00
C CYS A 72 -29.61 44.03 -0.93
N THR A 73 -29.33 45.31 -1.15
CA THR A 73 -30.06 46.12 -2.12
C THR A 73 -29.74 45.64 -3.52
N SER A 74 -30.49 44.65 -4.00
CA SER A 74 -30.64 44.39 -5.42
C SER A 74 -31.59 45.42 -6.01
N SER A 75 -31.05 46.46 -6.64
CA SER A 75 -31.80 47.30 -7.58
C SER A 75 -31.06 47.35 -8.90
N SER A 76 -31.57 46.59 -9.88
CA SER A 76 -31.67 46.96 -11.29
C SER A 76 -30.69 48.01 -11.82
N LEU A 77 -29.53 47.59 -12.32
CA LEU A 77 -28.74 48.36 -13.29
C LEU A 77 -28.08 47.37 -14.27
N LEU A 78 -28.89 46.93 -15.24
CA LEU A 78 -28.38 46.45 -16.52
C LEU A 78 -28.06 47.72 -17.34
N ASP A 79 -26.87 47.74 -17.93
CA ASP A 79 -26.42 48.64 -19.00
C ASP A 79 -26.12 50.12 -18.68
N GLU A 80 -25.15 50.41 -17.80
CA GLU A 80 -24.46 51.72 -17.81
C GLU A 80 -22.93 51.57 -17.69
N GLU A 81 -22.26 51.30 -18.82
CA GLU A 81 -20.80 51.18 -18.97
C GLU A 81 -20.02 52.50 -18.77
N ASP A 82 -20.69 53.61 -18.39
CA ASP A 82 -20.12 54.96 -18.43
C ASP A 82 -20.35 55.79 -17.15
N THR A 83 -20.65 55.15 -16.03
CA THR A 83 -20.70 55.85 -14.74
C THR A 83 -19.27 56.13 -14.25
N ALA A 84 -19.03 57.36 -13.76
CA ALA A 84 -17.75 57.76 -13.21
C ALA A 84 -17.27 56.75 -12.14
N PHE A 85 -18.22 56.23 -11.35
CA PHE A 85 -18.05 55.17 -10.36
C PHE A 85 -17.35 53.90 -10.89
N GLY A 86 -17.68 53.43 -12.09
CA GLY A 86 -17.04 52.25 -12.71
C GLY A 86 -15.56 52.48 -13.07
N ARG A 87 -15.24 53.66 -13.62
CA ARG A 87 -13.83 54.06 -13.88
C ARG A 87 -13.04 54.23 -12.58
N PHE A 88 -13.69 54.67 -11.51
CA PHE A 88 -13.05 54.85 -10.20
C PHE A 88 -12.77 53.54 -9.46
N ILE A 89 -13.69 52.57 -9.48
CA ILE A 89 -13.41 51.20 -8.97
C ILE A 89 -12.21 50.60 -9.72
N HIS A 90 -12.17 50.77 -11.04
CA HIS A 90 -11.04 50.31 -11.84
C HIS A 90 -9.72 50.98 -11.41
N THR A 91 -9.74 52.26 -11.05
CA THR A 91 -8.54 53.00 -10.63
C THR A 91 -8.03 52.53 -9.27
N LEU A 92 -8.93 52.24 -8.33
CA LEU A 92 -8.59 51.65 -7.02
C LEU A 92 -7.98 50.26 -7.17
N TYR A 93 -8.60 49.38 -7.96
CA TYR A 93 -8.07 48.02 -8.12
C TYR A 93 -6.74 48.02 -8.88
N ARG A 94 -6.57 48.92 -9.86
CA ARG A 94 -5.28 49.12 -10.55
C ARG A 94 -4.18 49.57 -9.58
N SER A 95 -4.44 50.53 -8.69
CA SER A 95 -3.44 50.97 -7.72
C SER A 95 -3.05 49.87 -6.72
N VAL A 96 -4.00 49.01 -6.33
CA VAL A 96 -3.71 47.81 -5.52
C VAL A 96 -2.84 46.80 -6.27
N GLU A 97 -3.11 46.55 -7.56
CA GLU A 97 -2.31 45.62 -8.39
C GLU A 97 -0.89 46.14 -8.64
N GLU A 98 -0.74 47.45 -8.90
CA GLU A 98 0.55 48.11 -9.09
C GLU A 98 1.37 48.16 -7.79
N GLY A 99 0.72 48.00 -6.63
CA GLY A 99 1.36 47.88 -5.33
C GLY A 99 1.97 49.19 -4.79
N THR A 100 1.67 50.33 -5.41
CA THR A 100 2.20 51.63 -4.99
C THR A 100 1.32 52.21 -3.88
N LEU A 101 1.82 52.20 -2.64
CA LEU A 101 1.10 52.71 -1.47
C LEU A 101 0.70 54.19 -1.64
N GLU A 102 1.56 54.98 -2.28
CA GLU A 102 1.36 56.43 -2.50
C GLU A 102 0.12 56.70 -3.38
N THR A 103 -0.01 56.00 -4.50
CA THR A 103 -1.14 56.18 -5.42
C THR A 103 -2.45 55.73 -4.77
N LEU A 104 -2.40 54.66 -3.96
CA LEU A 104 -3.55 54.17 -3.21
C LEU A 104 -4.00 55.16 -2.13
N GLN A 105 -3.05 55.77 -1.41
CA GLN A 105 -3.33 56.82 -0.42
C GLN A 105 -3.97 58.04 -1.05
N GLU A 106 -3.47 58.50 -2.20
CA GLU A 106 -4.06 59.63 -2.94
C GLU A 106 -5.49 59.31 -3.40
N VAL A 107 -5.72 58.12 -3.97
CA VAL A 107 -7.04 57.71 -4.47
C VAL A 107 -8.08 57.62 -3.35
N ILE A 108 -7.70 57.12 -2.17
CA ILE A 108 -8.60 57.00 -1.01
C ILE A 108 -8.85 58.36 -0.35
N TYR A 109 -7.82 59.18 -0.17
CA TYR A 109 -7.94 60.51 0.43
C TYR A 109 -8.79 61.47 -0.40
N THR A 110 -8.62 61.44 -1.73
CA THR A 110 -9.33 62.35 -2.64
C THR A 110 -10.83 62.05 -2.77
N ASN A 111 -11.24 60.80 -2.55
CA ASN A 111 -12.60 60.34 -2.89
C ASN A 111 -13.44 59.86 -1.70
N SER A 112 -12.93 59.88 -0.46
CA SER A 112 -13.66 59.45 0.76
C SER A 112 -14.38 58.10 0.56
N PHE A 113 -13.62 57.10 0.10
CA PHE A 113 -14.16 55.88 -0.47
C PHE A 113 -14.46 54.79 0.58
N ASP A 114 -15.48 53.96 0.31
CA ASP A 114 -15.68 52.71 1.07
C ASP A 114 -14.72 51.63 0.54
N VAL A 115 -13.72 51.27 1.33
CA VAL A 115 -12.72 50.26 0.97
C VAL A 115 -13.29 48.84 0.80
N ASN A 116 -14.54 48.60 1.18
CA ASN A 116 -15.21 47.29 1.09
C ASN A 116 -15.95 47.02 -0.21
N VAL A 117 -15.85 47.93 -1.20
CA VAL A 117 -16.51 47.75 -2.50
C VAL A 117 -16.00 46.49 -3.22
N CYS A 118 -16.94 45.59 -3.52
CA CYS A 118 -16.69 44.38 -4.28
C CYS A 118 -16.57 44.66 -5.78
N PHE A 119 -15.66 43.95 -6.45
CA PHE A 119 -15.47 44.05 -7.90
C PHE A 119 -16.63 43.40 -8.65
N CYS A 120 -17.43 44.18 -9.41
CA CYS A 120 -18.69 43.72 -10.01
C CYS A 120 -18.73 43.65 -11.56
N ASN A 121 -17.84 44.29 -12.33
CA ASN A 121 -17.65 43.98 -13.75
C ASN A 121 -16.49 44.75 -14.39
N ALA A 122 -15.78 44.14 -15.34
CA ALA A 122 -15.00 44.87 -16.33
C ALA A 122 -14.97 44.07 -17.65
N GLN A 123 -15.73 44.51 -18.66
CA GLN A 123 -15.48 44.09 -20.04
C GLN A 123 -14.11 44.58 -20.56
N THR A 124 -13.42 45.46 -19.84
CA THR A 124 -12.20 46.14 -20.29
C THR A 124 -10.93 45.84 -19.49
N TYR A 125 -11.01 45.16 -18.33
CA TYR A 125 -9.82 44.73 -17.58
C TYR A 125 -9.68 43.21 -17.61
N VAL A 126 -8.52 42.78 -18.12
CA VAL A 126 -8.22 41.40 -18.47
C VAL A 126 -8.03 40.58 -17.21
N LYS A 127 -9.12 39.99 -16.70
CA LYS A 127 -9.27 38.61 -16.22
C LYS A 127 -10.61 38.47 -15.50
N ARG A 128 -11.49 37.63 -16.03
CA ARG A 128 -12.76 37.20 -15.39
C ARG A 128 -12.59 36.52 -14.00
N LYS A 129 -11.38 36.49 -13.41
CA LYS A 129 -11.01 35.71 -12.21
C LYS A 129 -11.29 36.43 -10.86
N HIS A 130 -11.54 37.74 -10.82
CA HIS A 130 -11.66 38.51 -9.55
C HIS A 130 -13.08 39.03 -9.25
N PHE A 131 -14.10 38.50 -9.91
CA PHE A 131 -15.49 38.88 -9.64
C PHE A 131 -15.86 38.63 -8.16
N GLY A 132 -16.42 39.65 -7.51
CA GLY A 132 -16.81 39.64 -6.10
C GLY A 132 -15.65 39.71 -5.10
N TRP A 133 -14.44 40.05 -5.54
CA TRP A 133 -13.30 40.30 -4.63
C TRP A 133 -13.36 41.70 -4.05
N THR A 134 -12.75 41.91 -2.89
CA THR A 134 -12.51 43.25 -2.31
C THR A 134 -11.06 43.68 -2.58
N ALA A 135 -10.74 44.96 -2.36
CA ALA A 135 -9.37 45.46 -2.46
C ALA A 135 -8.38 44.69 -1.56
N LEU A 136 -8.83 44.24 -0.38
CA LEU A 136 -8.02 43.45 0.55
C LEU A 136 -7.71 42.05 0.00
N HIS A 137 -8.67 41.41 -0.68
CA HIS A 137 -8.45 40.13 -1.37
C HIS A 137 -7.38 40.25 -2.46
N LEU A 138 -7.39 41.35 -3.21
CA LEU A 138 -6.40 41.62 -4.24
C LEU A 138 -5.01 41.90 -3.64
N ALA A 139 -4.92 42.73 -2.61
CA ALA A 139 -3.67 42.98 -1.88
C ALA A 139 -3.04 41.67 -1.34
N ALA A 140 -3.88 40.76 -0.85
CA ALA A 140 -3.46 39.43 -0.40
C ALA A 140 -2.92 38.54 -1.53
N ALA A 141 -3.51 38.59 -2.73
CA ALA A 141 -3.02 37.84 -3.89
C ALA A 141 -1.67 38.33 -4.41
N HIS A 142 -1.41 39.64 -4.31
CA HIS A 142 -0.16 40.28 -4.72
C HIS A 142 0.94 40.26 -3.64
N ALA A 143 0.66 39.69 -2.46
CA ALA A 143 1.57 39.67 -1.31
C ALA A 143 2.05 41.06 -0.83
N ASN A 144 1.25 42.11 -1.07
CA ASN A 144 1.58 43.49 -0.68
C ASN A 144 1.07 43.81 0.73
N VAL A 145 1.95 43.63 1.72
CA VAL A 145 1.64 43.80 3.15
C VAL A 145 1.31 45.25 3.49
N ASP A 146 2.04 46.22 2.92
CA ASP A 146 1.85 47.63 3.25
C ASP A 146 0.49 48.15 2.76
N VAL A 147 0.08 47.71 1.56
CA VAL A 147 -1.26 47.98 1.02
C VAL A 147 -2.32 47.30 1.88
N ALA A 148 -2.13 46.03 2.28
CA ALA A 148 -3.06 45.34 3.16
C ALA A 148 -3.21 46.02 4.53
N LYS A 149 -2.10 46.46 5.15
CA LYS A 149 -2.09 47.22 6.41
C LYS A 149 -2.86 48.52 6.29
N TYR A 150 -2.62 49.26 5.21
CA TYR A 150 -3.31 50.52 4.99
C TYR A 150 -4.82 50.32 4.76
N LEU A 151 -5.22 49.35 3.94
CA LEU A 151 -6.63 49.04 3.71
C LEU A 151 -7.36 48.68 5.00
N VAL A 152 -6.77 47.85 5.87
CA VAL A 152 -7.36 47.52 7.18
C VAL A 152 -7.44 48.76 8.08
N ALA A 153 -6.43 49.64 8.06
CA ALA A 153 -6.47 50.90 8.80
C ALA A 153 -7.58 51.86 8.32
N GLN A 154 -7.96 51.77 7.04
CA GLN A 154 -9.09 52.51 6.45
C GLN A 154 -10.46 51.83 6.67
N GLY A 155 -10.53 50.73 7.42
CA GLY A 155 -11.79 50.05 7.73
C GLY A 155 -12.17 48.93 6.76
N ALA A 156 -11.20 48.35 6.05
CA ALA A 156 -11.46 47.15 5.25
C ALA A 156 -11.89 45.97 6.15
N ASP A 157 -12.97 45.31 5.78
CA ASP A 157 -13.51 44.15 6.46
C ASP A 157 -12.62 42.92 6.22
N VAL A 158 -11.96 42.48 7.28
CA VAL A 158 -11.06 41.32 7.27
C VAL A 158 -11.84 40.00 7.15
N LEU A 159 -13.13 40.01 7.49
CA LEU A 159 -14.03 38.84 7.40
C LEU A 159 -14.72 38.73 6.04
N ALA A 160 -14.57 39.73 5.16
CA ALA A 160 -15.19 39.73 3.85
C ALA A 160 -14.83 38.45 3.08
N THR A 161 -15.82 37.89 2.39
CA THR A 161 -15.66 36.66 1.61
C THR A 161 -15.96 36.90 0.14
N THR A 162 -15.15 36.30 -0.73
CA THR A 162 -15.45 36.19 -2.17
C THR A 162 -16.70 35.32 -2.42
N PRO A 163 -17.24 35.27 -3.66
CA PRO A 163 -18.36 34.38 -4.01
C PRO A 163 -18.08 32.89 -3.74
N GLY A 164 -16.80 32.49 -3.70
CA GLY A 164 -16.36 31.16 -3.31
C GLY A 164 -16.24 30.96 -1.79
N GLY A 165 -16.66 31.92 -0.97
CA GLY A 165 -16.50 31.90 0.49
C GLY A 165 -15.05 32.07 0.95
N GLU A 166 -14.11 32.43 0.07
CA GLU A 166 -12.70 32.62 0.46
C GLU A 166 -12.51 34.00 1.11
N THR A 167 -11.87 34.03 2.27
CA THR A 167 -11.42 35.28 2.94
C THR A 167 -10.07 35.75 2.40
N ALA A 168 -9.64 36.96 2.75
CA ALA A 168 -8.31 37.47 2.41
C ALA A 168 -7.18 36.51 2.89
N LEU A 169 -7.36 35.82 4.02
CA LEU A 169 -6.40 34.85 4.54
C LEU A 169 -6.29 33.59 3.65
N HIS A 170 -7.39 33.11 3.07
CA HIS A 170 -7.36 32.00 2.11
C HIS A 170 -6.54 32.35 0.87
N ILE A 171 -6.70 33.57 0.37
CA ILE A 171 -5.98 34.05 -0.81
C ILE A 171 -4.50 34.27 -0.49
N ALA A 172 -4.18 34.89 0.64
CA ALA A 172 -2.80 35.05 1.10
C ALA A 172 -2.09 33.69 1.22
N ALA A 173 -2.75 32.69 1.81
CA ALA A 173 -2.24 31.33 1.91
C ALA A 173 -2.06 30.64 0.55
N LYS A 174 -3.00 30.83 -0.39
CA LYS A 174 -2.92 30.30 -1.76
C LYS A 174 -1.73 30.87 -2.55
N HIS A 175 -1.41 32.15 -2.34
CA HIS A 175 -0.34 32.85 -3.04
C HIS A 175 1.01 32.85 -2.30
N GLY A 176 1.08 32.25 -1.11
CA GLY A 176 2.32 32.20 -0.32
C GLY A 176 2.71 33.54 0.28
N ALA A 177 1.75 34.45 0.51
CA ALA A 177 1.99 35.78 1.07
C ALA A 177 2.18 35.72 2.59
N ALA A 178 3.31 35.18 3.06
CA ALA A 178 3.57 34.89 4.47
C ALA A 178 3.42 36.10 5.39
N ASP A 179 3.89 37.27 4.96
CA ASP A 179 3.82 38.48 5.77
C ASP A 179 2.40 39.07 5.83
N VAL A 180 1.59 38.83 4.78
CA VAL A 180 0.15 39.16 4.80
C VAL A 180 -0.59 38.18 5.70
N VAL A 181 -0.23 36.89 5.67
CA VAL A 181 -0.78 35.86 6.58
C VAL A 181 -0.51 36.24 8.03
N SER A 182 0.73 36.62 8.39
CA SER A 182 1.03 37.05 9.76
C SER A 182 0.20 38.26 10.17
N PHE A 183 0.12 39.28 9.31
CA PHE A 183 -0.66 40.47 9.59
C PHE A 183 -2.15 40.19 9.79
N LEU A 184 -2.76 39.38 8.91
CA LEU A 184 -4.18 39.03 9.01
C LEU A 184 -4.49 38.19 10.26
N LEU A 185 -3.56 37.31 10.68
CA LEU A 185 -3.68 36.54 11.92
C LEU A 185 -3.55 37.44 13.16
N ASP A 186 -2.65 38.43 13.13
CA ASP A 186 -2.50 39.44 14.19
C ASP A 186 -3.77 40.30 14.34
N CYS A 187 -4.44 40.61 13.22
CA CYS A 187 -5.71 41.33 13.23
C CYS A 187 -6.86 40.46 13.78
N ASN A 188 -6.97 39.21 13.33
CA ASN A 188 -8.03 38.32 13.77
C ASN A 188 -7.65 36.84 13.67
N ILE A 189 -7.30 36.26 14.82
CA ILE A 189 -6.88 34.86 14.92
C ILE A 189 -7.97 33.84 14.54
N PHE A 190 -9.25 34.22 14.60
CA PHE A 190 -10.38 33.33 14.27
C PHE A 190 -10.46 33.00 12.77
N LEU A 191 -9.77 33.75 11.91
CA LEU A 191 -9.72 33.51 10.46
C LEU A 191 -9.04 32.19 10.08
N ARG A 192 -8.19 31.66 10.97
CA ARG A 192 -7.27 30.55 10.67
C ARG A 192 -7.97 29.23 10.31
N ASP A 193 -9.17 29.01 10.84
CA ASP A 193 -9.94 27.75 10.72
C ASP A 193 -11.22 27.92 9.87
N VAL A 194 -11.44 29.12 9.30
CA VAL A 194 -12.60 29.40 8.44
C VAL A 194 -12.55 28.51 7.21
N GLN A 195 -13.68 27.91 6.85
CA GLN A 195 -13.81 27.11 5.65
C GLN A 195 -14.53 27.92 4.56
N ASN A 196 -14.01 27.86 3.34
CA ASN A 196 -14.68 28.45 2.18
C ASN A 196 -15.91 27.62 1.74
N SER A 197 -16.60 28.01 0.66
CA SER A 197 -17.80 27.29 0.19
C SER A 197 -17.53 25.84 -0.23
N LYS A 198 -16.26 25.51 -0.50
CA LYS A 198 -15.77 24.16 -0.77
C LYS A 198 -15.21 23.49 0.49
N GLY A 199 -15.45 23.96 1.71
CA GLY A 199 -14.95 23.31 2.93
C GLY A 199 -13.44 23.38 3.15
N VAL A 200 -12.69 24.18 2.37
CA VAL A 200 -11.21 24.24 2.42
C VAL A 200 -10.78 25.36 3.37
N THR A 201 -9.79 25.10 4.21
CA THR A 201 -9.19 26.08 5.14
C THR A 201 -7.99 26.81 4.52
N PRO A 202 -7.53 27.95 5.09
CA PRO A 202 -6.30 28.62 4.68
C PRO A 202 -5.08 27.71 4.76
N LEU A 203 -4.98 26.87 5.81
CA LEU A 203 -3.90 25.90 5.97
C LEU A 203 -3.86 24.90 4.80
N LEU A 204 -5.02 24.34 4.40
CA LEU A 204 -5.10 23.42 3.25
C LEU A 204 -4.68 24.12 1.95
N LYS A 205 -5.02 25.39 1.75
CA LYS A 205 -4.59 26.18 0.58
C LYS A 205 -3.07 26.39 0.55
N ALA A 206 -2.45 26.70 1.69
CA ALA A 206 -1.00 26.84 1.78
C ALA A 206 -0.29 25.52 1.47
N VAL A 207 -0.74 24.42 2.10
CA VAL A 207 -0.17 23.08 1.94
C VAL A 207 -0.28 22.56 0.49
N PHE A 208 -1.38 22.86 -0.18
CA PHE A 208 -1.61 22.41 -1.55
C PHE A 208 -0.61 23.00 -2.57
N ASN A 209 -0.23 24.27 -2.40
CA ASN A 209 0.56 25.05 -3.37
C ASN A 209 2.08 25.02 -3.14
N ILE A 210 2.59 24.19 -2.24
CA ILE A 210 4.03 24.12 -1.88
C ILE A 210 4.97 23.78 -3.06
N GLN A 211 4.46 23.23 -4.16
CA GLN A 211 5.25 22.78 -5.32
C GLN A 211 5.75 23.87 -6.27
N HIS A 212 5.34 25.13 -6.11
CA HIS A 212 5.83 26.23 -6.95
C HIS A 212 7.25 26.67 -6.58
N ALA A 213 7.89 27.46 -7.46
CA ALA A 213 9.27 27.97 -7.31
C ALA A 213 9.56 28.69 -5.96
N PHE A 214 8.53 29.04 -5.20
CA PHE A 214 8.58 29.76 -3.92
C PHE A 214 8.37 28.87 -2.69
N LYS A 215 8.93 27.65 -2.66
CA LYS A 215 8.77 26.67 -1.55
C LYS A 215 8.98 27.27 -0.15
N GLY A 216 9.90 28.22 0.00
CA GLY A 216 10.20 28.88 1.28
C GLY A 216 9.03 29.70 1.84
N ASN A 217 8.31 30.43 0.99
CA ASN A 217 7.24 31.33 1.42
C ASN A 217 5.99 30.54 1.84
N TYR A 218 5.60 29.52 1.09
CA TYR A 218 4.49 28.64 1.48
C TYR A 218 4.77 27.92 2.79
N ARG A 219 6.01 27.48 3.00
CA ARG A 219 6.41 26.82 4.23
C ARG A 219 6.32 27.76 5.43
N ARG A 220 6.77 29.01 5.25
CA ARG A 220 6.57 30.08 6.25
C ARG A 220 5.08 30.34 6.52
N CYS A 221 4.21 30.35 5.51
CA CYS A 221 2.76 30.44 5.72
C CYS A 221 2.22 29.29 6.57
N VAL A 222 2.64 28.05 6.29
CA VAL A 222 2.21 26.88 7.08
C VAL A 222 2.71 26.99 8.52
N ASP A 223 3.97 27.34 8.73
CA ASP A 223 4.54 27.48 10.07
C ASP A 223 3.85 28.60 10.86
N LEU A 224 3.49 29.72 10.22
CA LEU A 224 2.71 30.80 10.85
C LEU A 224 1.29 30.37 11.22
N LEU A 225 0.59 29.66 10.32
CA LEU A 225 -0.77 29.17 10.56
C LEU A 225 -0.79 28.12 11.70
N LEU A 226 0.14 27.16 11.67
CA LEU A 226 0.27 26.17 12.74
C LEU A 226 0.70 26.82 14.07
N GLY A 227 1.62 27.79 14.04
CA GLY A 227 2.03 28.56 15.20
C GLY A 227 0.90 29.40 15.81
N ALA A 228 -0.06 29.85 15.00
CA ALA A 228 -1.29 30.52 15.44
C ALA A 228 -2.38 29.55 15.95
N GLY A 229 -2.08 28.24 15.99
CA GLY A 229 -2.98 27.21 16.49
C GLY A 229 -4.05 26.76 15.48
N SER A 230 -3.81 26.88 14.17
CA SER A 230 -4.69 26.32 13.15
C SER A 230 -4.88 24.81 13.37
N ASN A 231 -6.11 24.33 13.22
CA ASN A 231 -6.42 22.92 13.38
C ASN A 231 -6.02 22.12 12.11
N PRO A 232 -4.99 21.25 12.17
CA PRO A 232 -4.53 20.47 11.02
C PRO A 232 -5.50 19.35 10.61
N ASN A 233 -6.53 19.08 11.43
CA ASN A 233 -7.49 18.01 11.22
C ASN A 233 -8.70 18.43 10.39
N LEU A 234 -8.86 19.73 10.14
CA LEU A 234 -9.92 20.21 9.26
C LEU A 234 -9.66 19.70 7.83
N SER A 235 -10.70 19.10 7.26
CA SER A 235 -10.60 18.39 6.01
C SER A 235 -11.39 19.08 4.90
N SER A 236 -10.99 18.83 3.66
CA SER A 236 -11.79 19.14 2.48
C SER A 236 -13.13 18.35 2.46
N PRO A 237 -14.03 18.60 1.49
CA PRO A 237 -15.28 17.83 1.33
C PRO A 237 -15.03 16.34 1.06
N SER A 238 -13.90 16.02 0.41
CA SER A 238 -13.41 14.65 0.22
C SER A 238 -12.74 14.06 1.47
N LYS A 239 -12.86 14.72 2.63
CA LYS A 239 -12.22 14.35 3.90
C LYS A 239 -10.68 14.29 3.83
N VAL A 240 -10.07 15.00 2.89
CA VAL A 240 -8.61 15.07 2.76
C VAL A 240 -8.08 16.09 3.75
N THR A 241 -7.17 15.66 4.63
CA THR A 241 -6.48 16.52 5.62
C THR A 241 -5.14 17.02 5.10
N ALA A 242 -4.55 18.01 5.79
CA ALA A 242 -3.23 18.53 5.45
C ALA A 242 -2.14 17.43 5.43
N LEU A 243 -2.25 16.44 6.33
CA LEU A 243 -1.31 15.32 6.42
C LEU A 243 -1.35 14.43 5.17
N HIS A 244 -2.54 14.15 4.60
CA HIS A 244 -2.66 13.38 3.36
C HIS A 244 -1.95 14.06 2.19
N ILE A 245 -2.08 15.39 2.09
CA ILE A 245 -1.43 16.18 1.04
C ILE A 245 0.09 16.19 1.27
N ALA A 246 0.55 16.40 2.50
CA ALA A 246 1.98 16.38 2.83
C ALA A 246 2.67 15.07 2.43
N VAL A 247 2.02 13.93 2.70
CA VAL A 247 2.50 12.61 2.29
C VAL A 247 2.48 12.45 0.76
N ALA A 248 1.41 12.87 0.08
CA ALA A 248 1.32 12.83 -1.38
C ALA A 248 2.45 13.63 -2.05
N LYS A 249 2.81 14.77 -1.47
CA LYS A 249 3.90 15.65 -1.92
C LYS A 249 5.30 15.18 -1.49
N ARG A 250 5.38 14.14 -0.64
CA ARG A 250 6.63 13.54 -0.12
C ARG A 250 7.50 14.51 0.67
N ASP A 251 6.91 15.49 1.35
CA ASP A 251 7.63 16.48 2.15
C ASP A 251 7.75 16.03 3.62
N THR A 252 8.89 15.44 3.98
CA THR A 252 9.17 14.92 5.33
C THR A 252 9.09 16.01 6.40
N VAL A 253 9.61 17.19 6.11
CA VAL A 253 9.60 18.30 7.05
C VAL A 253 8.17 18.79 7.29
N LEU A 254 7.30 18.74 6.27
CA LEU A 254 5.89 19.11 6.44
C LEU A 254 5.13 18.07 7.26
N VAL A 255 5.40 16.79 7.02
CA VAL A 255 4.83 15.68 7.80
C VAL A 255 5.18 15.83 9.27
N THR A 256 6.47 15.96 9.60
CA THR A 256 6.93 16.17 10.99
C THR A 256 6.32 17.41 11.64
N ASN A 257 6.27 18.54 10.94
CA ASN A 257 5.64 19.78 11.47
C ASN A 257 4.14 19.59 11.76
N LEU A 258 3.39 18.93 10.87
CA LEU A 258 1.97 18.67 11.07
C LEU A 258 1.71 17.70 12.23
N LEU A 259 2.52 16.63 12.32
CA LEU A 259 2.43 15.67 13.42
C LEU A 259 2.73 16.32 14.78
N ALA A 260 3.74 17.20 14.84
CA ALA A 260 4.08 17.95 16.05
C ALA A 260 2.93 18.86 16.54
N HIS A 261 2.07 19.34 15.63
CA HIS A 261 0.91 20.16 15.94
C HIS A 261 -0.40 19.36 16.08
N GLY A 262 -0.33 18.05 16.31
CA GLY A 262 -1.49 17.22 16.63
C GLY A 262 -2.34 16.81 15.42
N ALA A 263 -1.75 16.68 14.24
CA ALA A 263 -2.42 16.09 13.09
C ALA A 263 -2.81 14.63 13.37
N ASN A 264 -4.06 14.29 13.08
CA ASN A 264 -4.63 12.97 13.23
C ASN A 264 -4.07 12.06 12.13
N VAL A 265 -3.16 11.19 12.53
CA VAL A 265 -2.45 10.25 11.66
C VAL A 265 -3.39 9.25 11.00
N ASN A 266 -4.46 8.88 11.71
CA ASN A 266 -5.44 7.87 11.31
C ASN A 266 -6.69 8.46 10.66
N ALA A 267 -6.68 9.75 10.29
CA ALA A 267 -7.76 10.34 9.51
C ALA A 267 -7.93 9.57 8.19
N LEU A 268 -9.18 9.32 7.81
CA LEU A 268 -9.53 8.63 6.57
C LEU A 268 -10.21 9.60 5.60
N CYS A 269 -9.81 9.57 4.32
CA CYS A 269 -10.51 10.31 3.27
C CYS A 269 -11.82 9.61 2.86
N CYS A 270 -12.59 10.21 1.94
CA CYS A 270 -13.84 9.63 1.44
C CYS A 270 -13.66 8.24 0.79
N GLN A 271 -12.48 7.94 0.27
CA GLN A 271 -12.11 6.63 -0.29
C GLN A 271 -11.64 5.62 0.77
N GLY A 272 -11.74 5.95 2.06
CA GLY A 272 -11.23 5.11 3.16
C GLY A 272 -9.71 5.05 3.23
N SER A 273 -8.99 5.93 2.53
CA SER A 273 -7.53 5.94 2.52
C SER A 273 -6.96 6.75 3.69
N SER A 274 -5.93 6.21 4.35
CA SER A 274 -5.18 6.90 5.40
C SER A 274 -3.87 7.51 4.86
N SER A 275 -3.29 8.42 5.64
CA SER A 275 -1.97 9.00 5.34
C SER A 275 -0.89 7.92 5.18
N LEU A 276 -0.86 6.93 6.08
CA LEU A 276 0.07 5.78 6.02
C LEU A 276 -0.16 4.94 4.76
N LEU A 277 -1.41 4.67 4.42
CA LEU A 277 -1.74 3.88 3.23
C LEU A 277 -1.23 4.57 1.95
N ARG A 278 -1.42 5.89 1.84
CA ARG A 278 -0.91 6.66 0.70
C ARG A 278 0.62 6.66 0.63
N ALA A 279 1.31 6.67 1.77
CA ALA A 279 2.76 6.59 1.82
C ALA A 279 3.29 5.26 1.25
N VAL A 280 2.64 4.15 1.58
CA VAL A 280 3.05 2.79 1.17
C VAL A 280 2.67 2.48 -0.29
N ILE A 281 1.51 2.95 -0.76
CA ILE A 281 1.03 2.72 -2.14
C ILE A 281 1.81 3.57 -3.16
N SER A 282 2.36 4.72 -2.76
CA SER A 282 3.04 5.66 -3.67
C SER A 282 4.05 4.94 -4.57
N PRO A 283 4.20 5.33 -5.86
CA PRO A 283 5.15 4.68 -6.76
C PRO A 283 6.58 4.74 -6.24
N VAL A 284 6.97 5.86 -5.61
CA VAL A 284 8.23 5.99 -4.87
C VAL A 284 7.89 6.12 -3.39
N VAL A 285 8.32 5.13 -2.61
CA VAL A 285 8.08 5.11 -1.17
C VAL A 285 9.20 5.86 -0.47
N ASN A 286 8.81 6.71 0.48
CA ASN A 286 9.74 7.39 1.35
C ASN A 286 9.70 6.68 2.70
N THR A 287 10.72 5.84 2.97
CA THR A 287 10.84 5.04 4.19
C THR A 287 10.78 5.92 5.45
N GLN A 288 11.32 7.14 5.38
CA GLN A 288 11.31 8.10 6.47
C GLN A 288 9.90 8.59 6.81
N ILE A 289 9.05 8.84 5.80
CA ILE A 289 7.65 9.25 6.04
C ILE A 289 6.88 8.08 6.68
N VAL A 290 7.10 6.85 6.20
CA VAL A 290 6.44 5.67 6.75
C VAL A 290 6.83 5.46 8.22
N SER A 291 8.12 5.57 8.54
CA SER A 291 8.59 5.44 9.93
C SER A 291 8.05 6.56 10.82
N GLU A 292 8.05 7.83 10.38
CA GLU A 292 7.49 8.95 11.13
C GLU A 292 5.99 8.79 11.41
N LEU A 293 5.21 8.35 10.43
CA LEU A 293 3.77 8.09 10.62
C LEU A 293 3.54 6.93 11.61
N LEU A 294 4.32 5.86 11.50
CA LEU A 294 4.27 4.71 12.42
C LEU A 294 4.67 5.09 13.85
N GLU A 295 5.69 5.94 14.02
CA GLU A 295 6.08 6.49 15.32
C GLU A 295 5.00 7.38 15.92
N ALA A 296 4.27 8.13 15.08
CA ALA A 296 3.14 8.96 15.50
C ALA A 296 1.85 8.16 15.77
N GLY A 297 1.88 6.83 15.72
CA GLY A 297 0.74 5.98 16.05
C GLY A 297 -0.22 5.70 14.89
N ALA A 298 0.27 5.76 13.64
CA ALA A 298 -0.48 5.26 12.49
C ALA A 298 -0.84 3.79 12.68
N ASN A 299 -2.09 3.42 12.36
CA ASN A 299 -2.55 2.05 12.46
C ASN A 299 -1.91 1.17 11.37
N PRO A 300 -1.05 0.19 11.71
CA PRO A 300 -0.43 -0.69 10.73
C PRO A 300 -1.37 -1.77 10.19
N SER A 301 -2.53 -2.01 10.84
CA SER A 301 -3.44 -3.11 10.53
C SER A 301 -4.47 -2.78 9.44
N LEU A 302 -4.33 -1.64 8.75
CA LEU A 302 -5.28 -1.22 7.72
C LEU A 302 -5.25 -2.20 6.54
N GLN A 303 -6.43 -2.46 5.98
CA GLN A 303 -6.62 -3.34 4.84
C GLN A 303 -7.18 -2.58 3.64
N VAL A 304 -6.71 -2.93 2.45
CA VAL A 304 -7.20 -2.46 1.15
C VAL A 304 -7.46 -3.65 0.27
N ASN A 305 -8.69 -3.79 -0.22
CA ASN A 305 -9.11 -4.92 -1.06
C ASN A 305 -8.78 -6.29 -0.41
N GLY A 306 -8.92 -6.37 0.91
CA GLY A 306 -8.58 -7.54 1.73
C GLY A 306 -7.08 -7.69 2.06
N ARG A 307 -6.17 -6.92 1.47
CA ARG A 307 -4.73 -6.96 1.78
C ARG A 307 -4.36 -5.98 2.88
N SER A 308 -3.69 -6.46 3.93
CA SER A 308 -3.11 -5.56 4.94
C SER A 308 -1.94 -4.74 4.36
N LEU A 309 -1.61 -3.61 5.01
CA LEU A 309 -0.42 -2.83 4.68
C LEU A 309 0.87 -3.66 4.73
N LEU A 310 0.96 -4.65 5.62
CA LEU A 310 2.10 -5.54 5.71
C LEU A 310 2.25 -6.41 4.45
N HIS A 311 1.16 -6.89 3.84
CA HIS A 311 1.22 -7.58 2.55
C HIS A 311 1.79 -6.67 1.46
N ILE A 312 1.35 -5.41 1.41
CA ILE A 312 1.82 -4.44 0.42
C ILE A 312 3.31 -4.16 0.63
N ALA A 313 3.75 -3.95 1.88
CA ALA A 313 5.15 -3.73 2.21
C ALA A 313 6.06 -4.90 1.77
N VAL A 314 5.61 -6.14 1.99
CA VAL A 314 6.34 -7.34 1.56
C VAL A 314 6.48 -7.42 0.04
N SER A 315 5.39 -7.20 -0.71
CA SER A 315 5.44 -7.20 -2.19
C SER A 315 6.33 -6.10 -2.79
N ARG A 316 6.66 -5.07 -2.00
CA ARG A 316 7.61 -4.02 -2.42
C ARG A 316 9.07 -4.37 -2.13
N CYS A 317 9.33 -5.48 -1.46
CA CYS A 317 10.66 -5.95 -1.08
C CYS A 317 11.46 -4.95 -0.20
N ASP A 318 10.78 -4.15 0.63
CA ASP A 318 11.45 -3.18 1.52
C ASP A 318 11.57 -3.72 2.95
N GLU A 319 12.78 -4.18 3.30
CA GLU A 319 13.14 -4.74 4.61
C GLU A 319 12.86 -3.74 5.75
N THR A 320 13.20 -2.46 5.55
CA THR A 320 13.12 -1.43 6.59
C THR A 320 11.67 -1.12 6.97
N ILE A 321 10.79 -1.11 5.97
CA ILE A 321 9.36 -0.90 6.18
C ILE A 321 8.77 -2.11 6.89
N VAL A 322 9.07 -3.33 6.43
CA VAL A 322 8.55 -4.54 7.06
C VAL A 322 8.96 -4.61 8.54
N GLU A 323 10.22 -4.32 8.86
CA GLU A 323 10.66 -4.22 10.26
C GLU A 323 9.87 -3.16 11.06
N ALA A 324 9.66 -1.98 10.48
CA ALA A 324 8.93 -0.90 11.16
C ALA A 324 7.46 -1.29 11.44
N PHE A 325 6.80 -1.95 10.49
CA PHE A 325 5.43 -2.45 10.68
C PHE A 325 5.36 -3.50 11.79
N LEU A 326 6.26 -4.48 11.81
CA LEU A 326 6.29 -5.52 12.84
C LEU A 326 6.57 -4.94 14.23
N ARG A 327 7.52 -3.99 14.34
CA ARG A 327 7.81 -3.29 15.61
C ARG A 327 6.61 -2.53 16.17
N LYS A 328 5.70 -2.06 15.31
CA LYS A 328 4.46 -1.38 15.71
C LYS A 328 3.26 -2.33 15.87
N GLY A 329 3.50 -3.64 15.92
CA GLY A 329 2.46 -4.63 16.21
C GLY A 329 1.59 -5.00 15.02
N ALA A 330 2.07 -4.84 13.78
CA ALA A 330 1.42 -5.45 12.63
C ALA A 330 1.38 -6.98 12.78
N ASP A 331 0.21 -7.59 12.59
CA ASP A 331 0.06 -9.04 12.65
C ASP A 331 0.76 -9.72 11.45
N PRO A 332 1.84 -10.50 11.65
CA PRO A 332 2.54 -11.20 10.57
C PRO A 332 1.72 -12.37 9.98
N ASN A 333 0.64 -12.78 10.66
CA ASN A 333 -0.22 -13.89 10.27
C ASN A 333 -1.57 -13.42 9.69
N CYS A 334 -1.71 -12.11 9.47
CA CYS A 334 -2.88 -11.57 8.81
C CYS A 334 -3.08 -12.23 7.44
N LYS A 335 -4.33 -12.40 7.03
CA LYS A 335 -4.68 -13.08 5.78
C LYS A 335 -5.26 -12.10 4.80
N ASP A 336 -4.84 -12.19 3.54
CA ASP A 336 -5.48 -11.45 2.46
C ASP A 336 -6.81 -12.11 2.01
N SER A 337 -7.45 -11.54 0.98
CA SER A 337 -8.69 -12.06 0.41
C SER A 337 -8.56 -13.47 -0.20
N LEU A 338 -7.35 -13.90 -0.54
CA LEU A 338 -7.06 -15.25 -1.01
C LEU A 338 -6.72 -16.19 0.15
N GLY A 339 -6.55 -15.68 1.38
CA GLY A 339 -6.06 -16.45 2.51
C GLY A 339 -4.54 -16.67 2.47
N LEU A 340 -3.80 -15.80 1.80
CA LEU A 340 -2.34 -15.75 1.85
C LEU A 340 -1.90 -14.90 3.03
N THR A 341 -0.83 -15.31 3.71
CA THR A 341 -0.14 -14.50 4.73
C THR A 341 0.99 -13.69 4.11
N PRO A 342 1.49 -12.60 4.75
CA PRO A 342 2.66 -11.88 4.28
C PRO A 342 3.87 -12.78 4.07
N LEU A 343 4.07 -13.77 4.97
CA LEU A 343 5.14 -14.76 4.83
C LEU A 343 4.97 -15.64 3.59
N SER A 344 3.73 -16.01 3.24
CA SER A 344 3.47 -16.78 2.02
C SER A 344 3.77 -16.00 0.74
N ILE A 345 3.47 -14.69 0.72
CA ILE A 345 3.83 -13.80 -0.41
C ILE A 345 5.36 -13.70 -0.52
N ALA A 346 6.08 -13.50 0.59
CA ALA A 346 7.54 -13.42 0.58
C ALA A 346 8.20 -14.70 0.01
N VAL A 347 7.64 -15.87 0.34
CA VAL A 347 8.13 -17.16 -0.19
C VAL A 347 7.78 -17.33 -1.67
N GLU A 348 6.58 -16.92 -2.09
CA GLU A 348 6.16 -16.98 -3.50
C GLU A 348 6.99 -16.06 -4.40
N GLU A 349 7.32 -14.86 -3.93
CA GLU A 349 8.20 -13.89 -4.60
C GLU A 349 9.69 -14.21 -4.46
N ASN A 350 10.04 -15.29 -3.72
CA ASN A 350 11.42 -15.73 -3.46
C ASN A 350 12.29 -14.66 -2.76
N ASN A 351 11.70 -13.87 -1.85
CA ASN A 351 12.40 -12.84 -1.10
C ASN A 351 13.10 -13.42 0.15
N ILE A 352 14.34 -13.86 -0.03
CA ILE A 352 15.17 -14.52 0.99
C ILE A 352 15.44 -13.63 2.21
N LYS A 353 15.41 -12.31 2.07
CA LYS A 353 15.77 -11.38 3.15
C LYS A 353 14.59 -10.98 4.04
N ILE A 354 13.38 -10.93 3.48
CA ILE A 354 12.16 -10.59 4.24
C ILE A 354 11.66 -11.78 5.06
N VAL A 355 11.87 -13.01 4.58
CA VAL A 355 11.41 -14.23 5.27
C VAL A 355 11.93 -14.33 6.72
N PRO A 356 13.23 -14.13 7.03
CA PRO A 356 13.73 -14.13 8.40
C PRO A 356 13.06 -13.06 9.27
N ILE A 357 12.93 -11.84 8.73
CA ILE A 357 12.32 -10.70 9.45
C ILE A 357 10.88 -11.02 9.84
N LEU A 358 10.09 -11.61 8.94
CA LEU A 358 8.70 -12.01 9.22
C LEU A 358 8.61 -13.14 10.25
N VAL A 359 9.51 -14.12 10.20
CA VAL A 359 9.55 -15.23 11.17
C VAL A 359 9.96 -14.74 12.56
N GLU A 360 10.99 -13.88 12.64
CA GLU A 360 11.37 -13.20 13.88
C GLU A 360 10.24 -12.33 14.45
N GLY A 361 9.43 -11.74 13.57
CA GLY A 361 8.21 -11.01 13.92
C GLY A 361 7.03 -11.87 14.40
N GLY A 362 7.15 -13.21 14.39
CA GLY A 362 6.10 -14.15 14.82
C GLY A 362 5.26 -14.76 13.68
N GLY A 363 5.73 -14.70 12.44
CA GLY A 363 5.09 -15.34 11.30
C GLY A 363 5.11 -16.88 11.39
N ASP A 364 3.98 -17.51 11.10
CA ASP A 364 3.84 -18.97 11.13
C ASP A 364 4.51 -19.62 9.90
N ILE A 365 5.70 -20.16 10.13
CA ILE A 365 6.50 -20.88 9.13
C ILE A 365 5.83 -22.15 8.59
N ASN A 366 4.90 -22.72 9.35
CA ASN A 366 4.17 -23.95 9.00
C ASN A 366 2.77 -23.67 8.46
N TYR A 367 2.49 -22.42 8.09
CA TYR A 367 1.21 -22.06 7.51
C TYR A 367 0.85 -22.91 6.29
N MET A 368 -0.39 -23.39 6.27
CA MET A 368 -0.96 -24.20 5.19
C MET A 368 -2.02 -23.38 4.47
N HIS A 369 -1.77 -23.07 3.19
CA HIS A 369 -2.72 -22.32 2.39
C HIS A 369 -3.83 -23.23 1.84
N LEU A 370 -5.08 -22.86 2.10
CA LEU A 370 -6.28 -23.53 1.59
C LEU A 370 -6.68 -22.96 0.22
N PRO A 371 -7.28 -23.77 -0.69
CA PRO A 371 -7.80 -25.11 -0.43
C PRO A 371 -6.75 -26.21 -0.49
N GLN A 372 -5.67 -26.07 -1.25
CA GLN A 372 -4.75 -27.18 -1.59
C GLN A 372 -3.90 -27.70 -0.41
N SER A 373 -3.95 -27.05 0.76
CA SER A 373 -3.14 -27.34 1.94
C SER A 373 -1.65 -27.36 1.59
N ILE A 374 -1.19 -26.32 0.89
CA ILE A 374 0.21 -26.19 0.46
C ILE A 374 0.98 -25.48 1.57
N SER A 375 2.00 -26.16 2.11
CA SER A 375 2.95 -25.54 3.04
C SER A 375 3.89 -24.58 2.33
N LEU A 376 4.44 -23.60 3.05
CA LEU A 376 5.46 -22.70 2.52
C LEU A 376 6.67 -23.45 1.95
N LEU A 377 7.11 -24.51 2.64
CA LEU A 377 8.20 -25.37 2.17
C LEU A 377 7.84 -26.04 0.84
N SER A 378 6.63 -26.60 0.71
CA SER A 378 6.18 -27.25 -0.52
C SER A 378 6.06 -26.27 -1.70
N LYS A 379 5.68 -25.01 -1.43
CA LYS A 379 5.69 -23.92 -2.43
C LYS A 379 7.12 -23.59 -2.88
N ALA A 380 8.08 -23.48 -1.95
CA ALA A 380 9.49 -23.24 -2.29
C ALA A 380 10.10 -24.37 -3.13
N VAL A 381 9.72 -25.63 -2.87
CA VAL A 381 10.10 -26.79 -3.69
C VAL A 381 9.55 -26.68 -5.11
N LYS A 382 8.25 -26.36 -5.28
CA LYS A 382 7.63 -26.14 -6.59
C LYS A 382 8.27 -24.99 -7.37
N ASN A 383 8.67 -23.92 -6.67
CA ASN A 383 9.40 -22.79 -7.25
C ASN A 383 10.87 -23.10 -7.55
N ASN A 384 11.34 -24.34 -7.29
CA ASN A 384 12.72 -24.79 -7.50
C ASN A 384 13.79 -23.89 -6.85
N SER A 385 13.46 -23.32 -5.69
CA SER A 385 14.32 -22.34 -5.02
C SER A 385 15.11 -23.00 -3.89
N LEU A 386 16.27 -23.58 -4.21
CA LEU A 386 17.14 -24.28 -3.23
C LEU A 386 17.46 -23.41 -2.01
N ARG A 387 17.82 -22.15 -2.23
CA ARG A 387 18.19 -21.22 -1.15
C ARG A 387 17.02 -20.91 -0.22
N MET A 388 15.80 -20.80 -0.77
CA MET A 388 14.59 -20.62 0.02
C MET A 388 14.26 -21.89 0.82
N VAL A 389 14.39 -23.08 0.21
CA VAL A 389 14.21 -24.35 0.91
C VAL A 389 15.17 -24.48 2.10
N GLN A 390 16.46 -24.21 1.89
CA GLN A 390 17.45 -24.22 2.97
C GLN A 390 17.10 -23.23 4.08
N LEU A 391 16.66 -22.02 3.71
CA LEU A 391 16.25 -21.00 4.68
C LEU A 391 15.05 -21.44 5.50
N LEU A 392 13.97 -21.90 4.86
CA LEU A 392 12.75 -22.34 5.54
C LEU A 392 13.04 -23.50 6.49
N LEU A 393 13.85 -24.47 6.08
CA LEU A 393 14.26 -25.59 6.93
C LEU A 393 15.09 -25.11 8.13
N HIS A 394 16.00 -24.15 7.92
CA HIS A 394 16.79 -23.56 9.00
C HIS A 394 15.91 -22.81 10.02
N LEU A 395 14.83 -22.16 9.55
CA LEU A 395 13.85 -21.45 10.37
C LEU A 395 12.80 -22.38 11.01
N GLY A 396 12.93 -23.71 10.86
CA GLY A 396 12.06 -24.69 11.52
C GLY A 396 10.80 -25.09 10.75
N ALA A 397 10.77 -24.91 9.42
CA ALA A 397 9.70 -25.45 8.58
C ALA A 397 9.63 -26.99 8.66
N SER A 398 8.43 -27.52 8.86
CA SER A 398 8.19 -28.96 8.94
C SER A 398 8.36 -29.63 7.57
N PRO A 399 9.21 -30.65 7.43
CA PRO A 399 9.37 -31.39 6.18
C PRO A 399 8.30 -32.47 5.98
N SER A 400 7.44 -32.69 6.98
CA SER A 400 6.38 -33.70 6.99
C SER A 400 5.02 -33.18 6.53
N SER A 401 4.89 -31.89 6.19
CA SER A 401 3.59 -31.32 5.79
C SER A 401 3.02 -32.05 4.57
N GLU A 402 1.74 -32.41 4.63
CA GLU A 402 1.06 -33.08 3.54
C GLU A 402 0.09 -32.12 2.83
N THR A 403 0.10 -32.18 1.49
CA THR A 403 -0.94 -31.55 0.67
C THR A 403 -2.23 -32.36 0.71
N ILE A 404 -3.32 -31.83 0.11
CA ILE A 404 -4.57 -32.59 -0.06
C ILE A 404 -4.36 -33.97 -0.72
N MET A 405 -3.38 -34.08 -1.62
CA MET A 405 -3.07 -35.34 -2.32
C MET A 405 -2.15 -36.26 -1.50
N TRP A 406 -1.98 -36.00 -0.20
CA TRP A 406 -1.01 -36.68 0.68
C TRP A 406 0.44 -36.61 0.15
N SER A 407 0.74 -35.67 -0.74
CA SER A 407 2.11 -35.44 -1.22
C SER A 407 2.86 -34.59 -0.20
N THR A 408 3.99 -35.12 0.29
CA THR A 408 4.96 -34.39 1.11
C THR A 408 5.91 -33.55 0.22
N PRO A 409 6.67 -32.59 0.77
CA PRO A 409 7.72 -31.88 0.04
C PRO A 409 8.69 -32.81 -0.69
N LEU A 410 9.00 -33.99 -0.13
CA LEU A 410 9.85 -34.99 -0.77
C LEU A 410 9.22 -35.57 -2.04
N HIS A 411 7.91 -35.86 -2.01
CA HIS A 411 7.20 -36.32 -3.22
C HIS A 411 7.28 -35.29 -4.34
N LEU A 412 7.06 -34.01 -4.03
CA LEU A 412 7.14 -32.92 -4.99
C LEU A 412 8.56 -32.74 -5.55
N ALA A 413 9.59 -32.82 -4.70
CA ALA A 413 10.98 -32.68 -5.14
C ALA A 413 11.42 -33.84 -6.06
N VAL A 414 10.92 -35.05 -5.81
CA VAL A 414 11.17 -36.24 -6.66
C VAL A 414 10.42 -36.12 -7.99
N ASP A 415 9.16 -35.69 -7.97
CA ASP A 415 8.36 -35.51 -9.19
C ASP A 415 8.97 -34.45 -10.12
N GLU A 416 9.50 -33.37 -9.54
CA GLU A 416 10.26 -32.32 -10.24
C GLU A 416 11.72 -32.69 -10.53
N GLN A 417 12.16 -33.90 -10.13
CA GLN A 417 13.51 -34.45 -10.32
C GLN A 417 14.68 -33.56 -9.81
N ARG A 418 14.46 -32.84 -8.70
CA ARG A 418 15.43 -31.86 -8.15
C ARG A 418 16.36 -32.47 -7.11
N ILE A 419 17.44 -33.11 -7.55
CA ILE A 419 18.42 -33.80 -6.69
C ILE A 419 18.92 -32.91 -5.53
N ALA A 420 19.28 -31.65 -5.80
CA ALA A 420 19.79 -30.75 -4.76
C ALA A 420 18.77 -30.51 -3.64
N ILE A 421 17.50 -30.29 -3.99
CA ILE A 421 16.41 -30.09 -3.03
C ILE A 421 16.11 -31.40 -2.29
N ILE A 422 16.13 -32.54 -2.98
CA ILE A 422 15.98 -33.86 -2.37
C ILE A 422 17.05 -34.08 -1.29
N LYS A 423 18.32 -33.76 -1.58
CA LYS A 423 19.41 -33.85 -0.59
C LYS A 423 19.10 -33.02 0.65
N GLU A 424 18.66 -31.77 0.51
CA GLU A 424 18.33 -30.93 1.66
C GLU A 424 17.14 -31.45 2.47
N LEU A 425 16.07 -31.91 1.82
CA LEU A 425 14.91 -32.48 2.50
C LEU A 425 15.27 -33.76 3.29
N LEU A 426 16.20 -34.56 2.77
CA LEU A 426 16.69 -35.75 3.45
C LEU A 426 17.57 -35.41 4.65
N ARG A 427 18.39 -34.35 4.56
CA ARG A 427 19.13 -33.80 5.72
C ARG A 427 18.18 -33.32 6.81
N ALA A 428 17.05 -32.74 6.43
CA ALA A 428 16.01 -32.30 7.37
C ALA A 428 15.16 -33.45 7.97
N ASN A 429 15.51 -34.72 7.73
CA ASN A 429 14.82 -35.89 8.26
C ASN A 429 13.32 -35.94 7.90
N CYS A 430 12.99 -35.68 6.63
CA CYS A 430 11.62 -35.85 6.13
C CYS A 430 11.11 -37.32 6.24
N PRO A 431 9.78 -37.53 6.28
CA PRO A 431 9.20 -38.87 6.20
C PRO A 431 9.47 -39.50 4.81
N LEU A 432 10.00 -40.72 4.83
CA LEU A 432 10.54 -41.39 3.62
C LEU A 432 9.55 -42.31 2.91
N ASN A 433 8.65 -42.93 3.66
CA ASN A 433 7.79 -44.03 3.19
C ASN A 433 6.31 -43.67 3.23
N THR A 434 5.97 -42.38 3.35
CA THR A 434 4.59 -41.91 3.22
C THR A 434 4.12 -42.12 1.79
N THR A 435 2.82 -42.38 1.62
CA THR A 435 2.24 -42.61 0.30
C THR A 435 1.42 -41.42 -0.14
N SER A 436 1.72 -40.88 -1.32
CA SER A 436 0.93 -39.83 -1.96
C SER A 436 -0.06 -40.41 -2.98
N ASN A 437 -1.18 -39.72 -3.21
CA ASN A 437 -2.01 -39.94 -4.39
C ASN A 437 -1.43 -39.13 -5.54
N ALA A 438 -0.51 -39.73 -6.28
CA ALA A 438 0.16 -39.07 -7.39
C ALA A 438 -0.85 -38.66 -8.48
N LYS A 439 -0.70 -37.45 -9.03
CA LYS A 439 -1.65 -36.82 -9.96
C LYS A 439 -2.01 -37.66 -11.20
N TRP A 440 -1.13 -38.57 -11.60
CA TRP A 440 -1.26 -39.38 -12.82
C TRP A 440 -1.38 -40.88 -12.53
N SER A 441 -1.38 -41.30 -11.25
CA SER A 441 -1.48 -42.70 -10.85
C SER A 441 -2.69 -42.89 -9.92
N LEU A 442 -3.58 -43.81 -10.27
CA LEU A 442 -4.69 -44.24 -9.40
C LEU A 442 -4.21 -45.02 -8.17
N LYS A 443 -2.90 -45.24 -8.02
CA LYS A 443 -2.31 -45.99 -6.91
C LYS A 443 -1.53 -45.05 -5.99
N PRO A 444 -1.64 -45.23 -4.66
CA PRO A 444 -0.79 -44.52 -3.72
C PRO A 444 0.68 -44.88 -3.97
N MET A 445 1.55 -43.87 -4.08
CA MET A 445 2.96 -44.03 -4.39
C MET A 445 3.85 -43.38 -3.33
N THR A 446 4.86 -44.12 -2.89
CA THR A 446 5.96 -43.60 -2.09
C THR A 446 6.93 -42.76 -2.94
N PRO A 447 7.78 -41.91 -2.33
CA PRO A 447 8.77 -41.13 -3.08
C PRO A 447 9.71 -42.01 -3.92
N ILE A 448 10.10 -43.18 -3.42
CA ILE A 448 10.98 -44.10 -4.17
C ILE A 448 10.24 -44.75 -5.35
N GLN A 449 8.96 -45.08 -5.20
CA GLN A 449 8.15 -45.58 -6.32
C GLN A 449 7.96 -44.51 -7.41
N LEU A 450 7.76 -43.24 -7.03
CA LEU A 450 7.74 -42.13 -7.98
C LEU A 450 9.07 -42.00 -8.74
N ALA A 451 10.20 -42.11 -8.04
CA ALA A 451 11.51 -42.08 -8.68
C ALA A 451 11.73 -43.25 -9.66
N MET A 452 11.19 -44.43 -9.35
CA MET A 452 11.24 -45.62 -10.22
C MET A 452 10.41 -45.44 -11.50
N GLU A 453 9.25 -44.79 -11.41
CA GLU A 453 8.40 -44.50 -12.58
C GLU A 453 9.05 -43.51 -13.54
N HIS A 454 9.72 -42.49 -13.00
CA HIS A 454 10.55 -41.57 -13.78
C HIS A 454 11.84 -42.22 -14.32
N CYS A 455 12.15 -43.47 -13.94
CA CYS A 455 13.36 -44.21 -14.32
C CYS A 455 14.67 -43.46 -13.97
N ASN A 456 14.65 -42.62 -12.93
CA ASN A 456 15.81 -41.81 -12.53
C ASN A 456 16.63 -42.55 -11.46
N MET A 457 17.54 -43.41 -11.93
CA MET A 457 18.39 -44.25 -11.06
C MET A 457 19.25 -43.49 -10.05
N PRO A 458 19.83 -42.30 -10.36
CA PRO A 458 20.49 -41.48 -9.35
C PRO A 458 19.60 -41.14 -8.15
N ILE A 459 18.34 -40.72 -8.39
CA ILE A 459 17.39 -40.41 -7.32
C ILE A 459 17.00 -41.67 -6.56
N VAL A 460 16.75 -42.78 -7.25
CA VAL A 460 16.43 -44.07 -6.63
C VAL A 460 17.55 -44.54 -5.70
N LYS A 461 18.82 -44.48 -6.15
CA LYS A 461 19.99 -44.83 -5.33
C LYS A 461 20.07 -43.95 -4.10
N LEU A 462 19.89 -42.65 -4.27
CA LEU A 462 19.95 -41.66 -3.19
C LEU A 462 18.84 -41.90 -2.15
N LEU A 463 17.60 -42.15 -2.59
CA LEU A 463 16.48 -42.46 -1.70
C LEU A 463 16.67 -43.81 -0.98
N ALA A 464 17.16 -44.83 -1.67
CA ALA A 464 17.48 -46.13 -1.08
C ALA A 464 18.55 -45.99 0.01
N GLN A 465 19.63 -45.26 -0.27
CA GLN A 465 20.67 -44.92 0.70
C GLN A 465 20.13 -44.04 1.84
N ALA A 466 19.12 -43.21 1.61
CA ALA A 466 18.54 -42.42 2.69
C ALA A 466 17.72 -43.30 3.68
N GLY A 467 17.27 -44.48 3.24
CA GLY A 467 16.48 -45.42 4.02
C GLY A 467 15.06 -45.65 3.53
N CYS A 468 14.73 -45.26 2.29
CA CYS A 468 13.42 -45.61 1.71
C CYS A 468 13.31 -47.12 1.55
N THR A 469 12.21 -47.70 2.02
CA THR A 469 12.00 -49.16 1.93
C THR A 469 11.65 -49.56 0.52
N ILE A 470 12.42 -50.48 -0.07
CA ILE A 470 12.08 -51.11 -1.34
C ILE A 470 11.49 -52.48 -1.04
N GLN A 471 10.21 -52.67 -1.36
CA GLN A 471 9.57 -53.96 -1.18
C GLN A 471 9.96 -54.90 -2.35
N PRO A 472 10.41 -56.14 -2.09
CA PRO A 472 10.73 -57.10 -3.15
C PRO A 472 9.54 -57.39 -4.08
N SER A 473 8.32 -57.23 -3.58
CA SER A 473 7.08 -57.41 -4.35
C SER A 473 6.90 -56.39 -5.49
N TRP A 474 7.60 -55.25 -5.45
CA TRP A 474 7.56 -54.23 -6.50
C TRP A 474 8.43 -54.59 -7.72
N LEU A 475 9.43 -55.46 -7.54
CA LEU A 475 10.38 -55.86 -8.59
C LEU A 475 9.87 -57.01 -9.47
N ARG A 476 8.62 -57.43 -9.30
CA ARG A 476 8.05 -58.47 -10.14
C ARG A 476 7.80 -57.95 -11.56
N PRO A 477 8.02 -58.75 -12.62
CA PRO A 477 7.88 -58.32 -14.02
C PRO A 477 6.51 -57.70 -14.36
N ASP A 478 5.45 -58.15 -13.70
CA ASP A 478 4.06 -57.70 -13.86
C ASP A 478 3.75 -56.35 -13.17
N ARG A 479 4.61 -55.92 -12.24
CA ARG A 479 4.41 -54.71 -11.42
C ARG A 479 5.44 -53.61 -11.66
N LEU A 480 6.46 -53.89 -12.48
CA LEU A 480 7.47 -52.90 -12.83
C LEU A 480 6.84 -51.78 -13.69
N PRO A 481 7.18 -50.51 -13.41
CA PRO A 481 6.85 -49.39 -14.29
C PRO A 481 7.25 -49.66 -15.74
N PRO A 482 6.44 -49.25 -16.73
CA PRO A 482 6.74 -49.48 -18.15
C PRO A 482 8.02 -48.76 -18.62
N ALA A 483 8.40 -47.66 -17.96
CA ALA A 483 9.67 -46.99 -18.23
C ALA A 483 10.88 -47.82 -17.76
N LEU A 484 10.72 -48.49 -16.62
CA LEU A 484 11.78 -49.29 -15.99
C LEU A 484 11.91 -50.66 -16.66
N SER A 485 10.81 -51.29 -17.07
CA SER A 485 10.82 -52.59 -17.77
C SER A 485 11.54 -52.54 -19.12
N LYS A 486 11.55 -51.37 -19.78
CA LYS A 486 12.30 -51.12 -21.02
C LYS A 486 13.80 -50.97 -20.80
N ASN A 487 14.27 -50.84 -19.55
CA ASN A 487 15.67 -50.62 -19.22
C ASN A 487 16.22 -51.72 -18.30
N PRO A 488 16.73 -52.84 -18.86
CA PRO A 488 17.17 -53.99 -18.07
C PRO A 488 18.35 -53.66 -17.13
N GLY A 489 19.20 -52.69 -17.50
CA GLY A 489 20.31 -52.26 -16.65
C GLY A 489 19.84 -51.53 -15.38
N ALA A 490 18.76 -50.75 -15.47
CA ALA A 490 18.16 -50.10 -14.30
C ALA A 490 17.49 -51.12 -13.36
N VAL A 491 16.84 -52.15 -13.92
CA VAL A 491 16.24 -53.26 -13.16
C VAL A 491 17.32 -54.06 -12.43
N GLN A 492 18.45 -54.35 -13.09
CA GLN A 492 19.58 -55.02 -12.44
C GLN A 492 20.12 -54.20 -11.26
N GLN A 493 20.34 -52.90 -11.45
CA GLN A 493 20.80 -52.01 -10.37
C GLN A 493 19.82 -51.95 -9.19
N LEU A 494 18.51 -52.01 -9.45
CA LEU A 494 17.50 -52.10 -8.40
C LEU A 494 17.56 -53.42 -7.62
N HIS A 495 17.74 -54.55 -8.31
CA HIS A 495 17.93 -55.84 -7.65
C HIS A 495 19.21 -55.87 -6.81
N GLU A 496 20.29 -55.24 -7.29
CA GLU A 496 21.51 -55.07 -6.51
C GLU A 496 21.26 -54.24 -5.24
N LEU A 497 20.53 -53.12 -5.33
CA LEU A 497 20.20 -52.28 -4.18
C LEU A 497 19.37 -53.00 -3.10
N VAL A 498 18.48 -53.92 -3.50
CA VAL A 498 17.64 -54.70 -2.56
C VAL A 498 18.39 -55.87 -1.93
N THR A 499 19.31 -56.48 -2.68
CA THR A 499 20.06 -57.66 -2.22
C THR A 499 21.32 -57.28 -1.42
N CYS A 500 21.88 -56.10 -1.65
CA CYS A 500 23.01 -55.60 -0.88
C CYS A 500 22.63 -55.34 0.58
N ILE A 501 23.28 -56.06 1.50
CA ILE A 501 23.19 -55.76 2.93
C ILE A 501 23.96 -54.46 3.17
N PRO A 502 23.30 -53.39 3.67
CA PRO A 502 24.00 -52.15 3.97
C PRO A 502 25.08 -52.37 5.04
N PRO A 503 26.16 -51.57 5.05
CA PRO A 503 27.18 -51.62 6.11
C PRO A 503 26.53 -51.51 7.50
N LEU A 504 27.12 -52.14 8.52
CA LEU A 504 26.56 -52.18 9.88
C LEU A 504 26.17 -50.77 10.40
N LEU A 505 27.02 -49.77 10.14
CA LEU A 505 26.78 -48.39 10.53
C LEU A 505 25.53 -47.78 9.87
N HIS A 506 25.26 -48.17 8.62
CA HIS A 506 24.05 -47.81 7.89
C HIS A 506 22.81 -48.43 8.52
N LEU A 507 22.89 -49.72 8.86
CA LEU A 507 21.80 -50.45 9.50
C LEU A 507 21.47 -49.85 10.87
N CYS A 508 22.49 -49.50 11.67
CA CYS A 508 22.31 -48.76 12.91
C CYS A 508 21.58 -47.44 12.68
N ARG A 509 21.99 -46.64 11.69
CA ARG A 509 21.32 -45.38 11.34
C ARG A 509 19.83 -45.59 11.03
N LEU A 510 19.51 -46.56 10.17
CA LEU A 510 18.13 -46.85 9.77
C LEU A 510 17.25 -47.24 10.96
N LYS A 511 17.76 -48.10 11.85
CA LYS A 511 17.05 -48.49 13.08
C LYS A 511 16.88 -47.32 14.07
N ILE A 512 17.89 -46.47 14.22
CA ILE A 512 17.77 -45.28 15.09
C ILE A 512 16.73 -44.32 14.51
N ARG A 513 16.71 -44.12 13.19
CA ARG A 513 15.71 -43.28 12.53
C ARG A 513 14.30 -43.85 12.67
N GLU A 514 14.13 -45.17 12.48
CA GLU A 514 12.85 -45.87 12.64
C GLU A 514 12.31 -45.75 14.07
N SER A 515 13.17 -45.93 15.09
CA SER A 515 12.77 -45.81 16.49
C SER A 515 12.53 -44.36 16.94
N SER A 516 13.27 -43.39 16.38
CA SER A 516 13.20 -41.99 16.79
C SER A 516 12.16 -41.18 16.01
N GLY A 517 11.76 -41.63 14.81
CA GLY A 517 10.81 -40.96 13.94
C GLY A 517 11.17 -39.49 13.70
N ASP A 518 10.22 -38.60 13.98
CA ASP A 518 10.37 -37.14 13.82
C ASP A 518 11.40 -36.54 14.80
N ARG A 519 11.67 -37.21 15.93
CA ARG A 519 12.66 -36.76 16.92
C ARG A 519 14.10 -37.10 16.54
N PHE A 520 14.31 -37.84 15.45
CA PHE A 520 15.65 -38.23 15.01
C PHE A 520 16.57 -37.02 14.78
N GLY A 521 16.05 -35.92 14.21
CA GLY A 521 16.82 -34.69 14.05
C GLY A 521 17.24 -34.06 15.38
N GLN A 522 16.34 -34.00 16.37
CA GLN A 522 16.62 -33.50 17.72
C GLN A 522 17.62 -34.39 18.46
N LEU A 523 17.48 -35.71 18.32
CA LEU A 523 18.41 -36.69 18.88
C LEU A 523 19.82 -36.49 18.31
N LEU A 524 19.95 -36.32 17.00
CA LEU A 524 21.25 -36.03 16.38
C LEU A 524 21.85 -34.70 16.86
N ALA A 525 21.02 -33.67 17.02
CA ALA A 525 21.47 -32.38 17.56
C ALA A 525 21.95 -32.51 19.01
N TYR A 526 21.23 -33.24 19.85
CA TYR A 526 21.61 -33.53 21.22
C TYR A 526 22.93 -34.33 21.30
N LEU A 527 23.03 -35.42 20.54
CA LEU A 527 24.25 -36.24 20.45
C LEU A 527 25.47 -35.44 20.00
N LYS A 528 25.25 -34.44 19.12
CA LYS A 528 26.28 -33.51 18.65
C LYS A 528 26.68 -32.51 19.73
N ALA A 529 25.72 -31.93 20.44
CA ALA A 529 25.96 -30.95 21.51
C ALA A 529 26.74 -31.57 22.67
N GLU A 530 26.36 -32.77 23.09
CA GLU A 530 26.99 -33.49 24.20
C GLU A 530 28.29 -34.23 23.82
N SER A 531 28.70 -34.15 22.55
CA SER A 531 29.90 -34.82 22.02
C SER A 531 29.98 -36.32 22.33
N ILE A 532 28.83 -37.00 22.44
CA ILE A 532 28.71 -38.41 22.88
C ILE A 532 29.33 -39.36 21.84
N ILE A 533 29.31 -38.98 20.57
CA ILE A 533 29.72 -39.81 19.44
C ILE A 533 30.80 -39.10 18.62
N PRO A 534 31.84 -39.80 18.13
CA PRO A 534 32.86 -39.22 17.25
C PRO A 534 32.28 -38.50 16.03
N THR A 535 32.91 -37.40 15.64
CA THR A 535 32.46 -36.52 14.53
C THR A 535 32.23 -37.25 13.21
N LYS A 536 33.08 -38.23 12.87
CA LYS A 536 32.95 -39.07 11.66
C LYS A 536 31.75 -40.02 11.69
N ILE A 537 31.36 -40.50 12.86
CA ILE A 537 30.17 -41.34 13.00
C ILE A 537 28.92 -40.46 12.95
N MET A 538 29.00 -39.26 13.56
CA MET A 538 27.93 -38.28 13.51
C MET A 538 27.65 -37.76 12.09
N SER A 539 28.68 -37.50 11.28
CA SER A 539 28.52 -37.12 9.87
C SER A 539 27.81 -38.20 9.07
N TYR A 540 28.18 -39.46 9.29
CA TYR A 540 27.51 -40.59 8.66
C TYR A 540 26.05 -40.76 9.11
N LEU A 541 25.76 -40.63 10.41
CA LEU A 541 24.40 -40.69 10.95
C LEU A 541 23.51 -39.55 10.43
N ALA A 542 24.09 -38.36 10.26
CA ALA A 542 23.45 -37.17 9.70
C ALA A 542 23.30 -37.19 8.16
N LEU A 543 23.64 -38.31 7.49
CA LEU A 543 23.56 -38.46 6.03
C LEU A 543 24.52 -37.55 5.25
N SER A 544 25.36 -36.74 5.89
CA SER A 544 26.22 -35.76 5.19
C SER A 544 27.22 -36.45 4.28
N ASP A 545 27.87 -37.52 4.76
CA ASP A 545 28.91 -38.22 3.99
C ASP A 545 28.36 -38.93 2.74
N ILE A 546 27.06 -39.29 2.77
CA ILE A 546 26.36 -39.96 1.65
C ILE A 546 25.77 -38.94 0.68
N LEU A 547 25.37 -37.76 1.17
CA LEU A 547 24.77 -36.72 0.33
C LEU A 547 25.83 -35.81 -0.30
N ASP A 548 27.00 -35.65 0.31
CA ASP A 548 28.09 -34.78 -0.16
C ASP A 548 29.22 -35.53 -0.89
N GLY A 549 29.31 -36.85 -0.70
CA GLY A 549 30.17 -37.74 -1.49
C GLY A 549 29.49 -38.24 -2.76
#